data_AF-A0A136NB99-F1
#
_entry.id   AF-A0A136NB99-F1
#
_cell.length_a   1.000
_cell.length_b   1.000
_cell.length_c   1.000
_cell.angle_alpha   90.00
_cell.angle_beta   90.00
_cell.angle_gamma   90.00
#
_symmetry.space_group_name_H-M   'P 1'
#
loop_
_entity.id
_entity.type
_entity.pdbx_description
1 polymer ?
#
loop_
_entity_poly.entity_id
_entity_poly.type
_entity_poly.pdbx_seq_one_letter_code
_entity_poly.pdbx_strand_id
1 'polypeptide(L)'
;MLNGDKFFLRRKGIRAATPLLIALIIIEFTDLFFAIDSIPAILAISADPFIVFSSNILAVMGLRSMYFLISNMLNKFRYINYSLVAILAFVGIKMIIGHYVNIPEWVSLGVIVLSLAIGIYASIQIPEKPKESTEEYQQNDL
;
A
#
# COMPACT_ATOMS: atom_id res chain seq x y z
N MET A 1 -9.30 13.37 31.87
CA MET A 1 -8.46 12.40 32.61
C MET A 1 -8.04 11.32 31.62
N LEU A 2 -6.74 11.29 31.31
CA LEU A 2 -6.08 10.38 30.37
C LEU A 2 -6.27 8.91 30.78
N ASN A 3 -6.57 8.03 29.81
CA ASN A 3 -6.31 6.59 29.77
C ASN A 3 -6.63 6.11 28.34
N GLY A 4 -5.76 5.58 27.48
CA GLY A 4 -4.36 5.21 27.56
C GLY A 4 -3.99 4.48 26.26
N ASP A 5 -3.07 5.04 25.49
CA ASP A 5 -2.53 4.51 24.23
C ASP A 5 -1.80 3.17 24.45
N LYS A 6 -2.51 2.04 24.34
CA LYS A 6 -1.90 0.71 24.42
C LYS A 6 -1.61 0.14 23.04
N PHE A 7 -0.40 0.41 22.56
CA PHE A 7 0.21 -0.23 21.39
C PHE A 7 0.68 -1.68 21.62
N PHE A 8 0.41 -2.22 22.80
CA PHE A 8 0.77 -3.58 23.19
C PHE A 8 -0.45 -4.29 23.77
N LEU A 9 -1.15 -5.07 22.92
CA LEU A 9 -2.06 -6.09 23.45
C LEU A 9 -1.21 -7.28 23.90
N ARG A 10 -0.94 -7.35 25.20
CA ARG A 10 -0.27 -8.50 25.82
C ARG A 10 -1.30 -9.62 26.01
N ARG A 11 -1.63 -10.36 24.94
CA ARG A 11 -2.30 -11.66 25.09
C ARG A 11 -1.24 -12.74 25.33
N LYS A 12 -1.23 -13.29 26.55
CA LYS A 12 -0.60 -14.57 26.94
C LYS A 12 0.88 -14.75 26.54
N GLY A 13 1.79 -13.89 27.00
CA GLY A 13 3.22 -14.25 27.11
C GLY A 13 4.01 -14.53 25.82
N ILE A 14 3.38 -14.51 24.65
CA ILE A 14 4.03 -14.70 23.36
C ILE A 14 4.03 -13.34 22.67
N ARG A 15 5.20 -12.87 22.23
CA ARG A 15 5.32 -11.75 21.30
C ARG A 15 4.76 -12.21 19.95
N ALA A 16 3.44 -12.26 19.82
CA ALA A 16 2.81 -12.49 18.53
C ALA A 16 3.23 -11.31 17.63
N ALA A 17 3.82 -11.61 16.47
CA ALA A 17 3.95 -10.63 15.42
C ALA A 17 2.54 -10.09 15.15
N THR A 18 2.28 -8.84 15.53
CA THR A 18 1.01 -8.22 15.22
C THR A 18 0.91 -8.14 13.70
N PRO A 19 -0.30 -8.20 13.11
CA PRO A 19 -0.50 -7.93 11.69
C PRO A 19 0.16 -6.61 11.24
N LEU A 20 0.33 -5.67 12.17
CA LEU A 20 1.07 -4.41 11.98
C LEU A 20 2.55 -4.62 11.65
N LEU A 21 3.22 -5.54 12.33
CA LEU A 21 4.64 -5.81 12.11
C LEU A 21 4.85 -6.40 10.72
N ILE A 22 3.96 -7.29 10.28
CA ILE A 22 4.03 -7.90 8.95
C ILE A 22 3.78 -6.84 7.87
N ALA A 23 2.75 -6.01 8.03
CA ALA A 23 2.47 -4.92 7.10
C ALA A 23 3.61 -3.90 7.00
N LEU A 24 4.21 -3.52 8.15
CA LEU A 24 5.37 -2.63 8.22
C LEU A 24 6.54 -3.17 7.41
N ILE A 25 6.90 -4.45 7.65
CA ILE A 25 7.98 -5.14 6.96
C ILE A 25 7.73 -5.13 5.44
N ILE A 26 6.53 -5.50 4.99
CA ILE A 26 6.20 -5.51 3.55
C ILE A 26 6.35 -4.13 2.91
N ILE A 27 5.88 -3.07 3.56
CA ILE A 27 5.97 -1.71 3.02
C ILE A 27 7.42 -1.24 2.94
N GLU A 28 8.22 -1.44 4.00
CA GLU A 28 9.64 -1.09 4.04
C GLU A 28 10.42 -1.85 2.95
N PHE A 29 10.17 -3.15 2.79
CA PHE A 29 10.77 -3.94 1.72
C PHE A 29 10.35 -3.43 0.34
N THR A 30 9.07 -3.11 0.14
CA THR A 30 8.56 -2.60 -1.15
C THR A 30 9.23 -1.27 -1.51
N ASP A 31 9.41 -0.37 -0.55
CA ASP A 31 10.09 0.91 -0.76
C ASP A 31 11.57 0.71 -1.13
N LEU A 32 12.25 -0.22 -0.46
CA LEU A 32 13.63 -0.60 -0.81
C LEU A 32 13.72 -1.24 -2.21
N PHE A 33 12.78 -2.11 -2.58
CA PHE A 33 12.73 -2.71 -3.93
C PHE A 33 12.49 -1.65 -5.01
N PHE A 34 11.62 -0.68 -4.75
CA PHE A 34 11.40 0.45 -5.65
C PHE A 34 12.67 1.30 -5.78
N ALA A 35 13.34 1.54 -4.66
CA ALA A 35 14.60 2.25 -4.61
C ALA A 35 15.70 1.51 -5.40
N ILE A 36 15.77 0.18 -5.39
CA ILE A 36 16.80 -0.58 -6.13
C ILE A 36 16.71 -0.39 -7.65
N ASP A 37 15.55 -0.08 -8.22
CA ASP A 37 15.43 0.24 -9.66
C ASP A 37 15.69 1.73 -9.94
N SER A 38 15.12 2.61 -9.11
CA SER A 38 15.25 4.06 -9.31
C SER A 38 16.61 4.64 -8.87
N ILE A 39 17.28 4.02 -7.89
CA ILE A 39 18.59 4.46 -7.37
C ILE A 39 19.66 4.30 -8.45
N PRO A 40 19.93 3.13 -9.06
CA PRO A 40 20.95 3.00 -10.09
C PRO A 40 20.76 3.96 -11.27
N ALA A 41 19.51 4.23 -11.66
CA ALA A 41 19.18 5.20 -12.69
C ALA A 41 19.57 6.65 -12.29
N ILE A 42 19.39 7.02 -11.02
CA ILE A 42 19.71 8.36 -10.49
C ILE A 42 21.20 8.49 -10.15
N LEU A 43 21.82 7.47 -9.54
CA LEU A 43 23.24 7.48 -9.19
C LEU A 43 24.15 7.48 -10.43
N ALA A 44 23.63 7.12 -11.61
CA ALA A 44 24.30 7.32 -12.88
C ALA A 44 24.49 8.80 -13.26
N ILE A 45 23.77 9.73 -12.59
CA ILE A 45 23.78 11.18 -12.86
C ILE A 45 24.18 12.01 -11.63
N SER A 46 23.83 11.63 -10.39
CA SER A 46 24.47 12.05 -9.13
C SER A 46 23.84 11.38 -7.90
N ALA A 47 24.60 11.21 -6.81
CA ALA A 47 24.23 10.37 -5.67
C ALA A 47 24.65 10.95 -4.30
N ASP A 48 23.70 11.35 -3.45
CA ASP A 48 23.95 11.63 -2.03
C ASP A 48 23.33 10.54 -1.13
N PRO A 49 24.13 9.61 -0.55
CA PRO A 49 23.65 8.52 0.30
C PRO A 49 22.84 8.97 1.53
N PHE A 50 23.02 10.22 1.96
CA PHE A 50 22.31 10.82 3.09
C PHE A 50 20.79 10.94 2.84
N ILE A 51 20.37 11.22 1.60
CA ILE A 51 18.96 11.37 1.24
C ILE A 51 18.23 10.03 1.39
N VAL A 52 18.86 8.94 0.92
CA VAL A 52 18.30 7.59 1.00
C VAL A 52 18.14 7.15 2.46
N PHE A 53 19.18 7.38 3.27
CA PHE A 53 19.15 6.99 4.69
C PHE A 53 18.13 7.78 5.50
N SER A 54 18.07 9.11 5.33
CA SER A 54 17.11 9.96 6.04
C SER A 54 15.66 9.70 5.61
N SER A 55 15.42 9.38 4.33
CA SER A 55 14.11 9.00 3.80
C SER A 55 13.55 7.73 4.43
N ASN A 56 14.37 6.67 4.56
CA ASN A 56 13.92 5.42 5.20
C ASN A 56 13.58 5.62 6.69
N ILE A 57 14.36 6.44 7.41
CA ILE A 57 14.03 6.80 8.79
C ILE A 57 12.69 7.54 8.85
N LEU A 58 12.45 8.50 7.95
CA LEU A 58 11.18 9.23 7.88
C LEU A 58 10.00 8.31 7.54
N ALA A 59 10.18 7.36 6.62
CA ALA A 59 9.19 6.35 6.27
C ALA A 59 8.80 5.54 7.52
N VAL A 60 9.76 4.95 8.23
CA VAL A 60 9.51 4.15 9.44
C VAL A 60 8.82 4.98 10.54
N MET A 61 9.22 6.24 10.74
CA MET A 61 8.59 7.13 11.74
C MET A 61 7.14 7.47 11.40
N GLY A 62 6.80 7.66 10.11
CA GLY A 62 5.46 8.04 9.65
C GLY A 62 4.46 6.87 9.58
N LEU A 63 4.94 5.63 9.42
CA LEU A 63 4.10 4.45 9.16
C LEU A 63 3.07 4.16 10.24
N ARG A 64 3.36 4.47 11.51
CA ARG A 64 2.40 4.28 12.62
C ARG A 64 1.16 5.16 12.46
N SER A 65 1.34 6.41 12.03
CA SER A 65 0.25 7.36 11.79
C SER A 65 -0.54 6.99 10.53
N MET A 66 0.18 6.67 9.45
CA MET A 66 -0.44 6.26 8.19
C MET A 66 -1.20 4.93 8.31
N TYR A 67 -0.70 3.96 9.07
CA TYR A 67 -1.43 2.71 9.30
C TYR A 67 -2.80 2.97 9.95
N PHE A 68 -2.85 3.83 10.98
CA PHE A 68 -4.12 4.17 11.63
C PHE A 68 -5.08 4.83 10.63
N LEU A 69 -4.59 5.79 9.84
CA LEU A 69 -5.34 6.46 8.79
C LEU A 69 -5.88 5.46 7.74
N ILE A 70 -4.98 4.63 7.19
CA ILE A 70 -5.29 3.62 6.18
C ILE A 70 -6.26 2.59 6.73
N SER A 71 -6.12 2.11 7.97
CA SER A 71 -7.03 1.12 8.56
C SER A 71 -8.49 1.61 8.60
N ASN A 72 -8.69 2.92 8.81
CA ASN A 72 -10.01 3.55 8.79
C ASN A 72 -10.51 3.81 7.36
N MET A 73 -9.59 4.13 6.43
CA MET A 73 -9.91 4.38 5.02
C MET A 73 -10.11 3.10 4.20
N LEU A 74 -9.41 2.00 4.52
CA LEU A 74 -9.41 0.73 3.76
C LEU A 74 -10.82 0.15 3.63
N ASN A 75 -11.68 0.38 4.63
CA ASN A 75 -13.10 0.00 4.59
C ASN A 75 -13.88 0.69 3.43
N LYS A 76 -13.44 1.86 2.96
CA LYS A 76 -14.06 2.57 1.82
C LYS A 76 -13.38 2.32 0.48
N PHE A 77 -12.12 1.86 0.45
CA PHE A 77 -11.31 1.78 -0.78
C PHE A 77 -11.10 0.36 -1.32
N ARG A 78 -12.06 -0.55 -1.12
CA ARG A 78 -11.94 -1.93 -1.62
C ARG A 78 -11.71 -2.00 -3.14
N TYR A 79 -12.27 -1.07 -3.91
CA TYR A 79 -12.13 -1.04 -5.37
C TYR A 79 -10.78 -0.50 -5.88
N ILE A 80 -9.98 0.18 -5.06
CA ILE A 80 -8.65 0.69 -5.47
C ILE A 80 -7.69 -0.46 -5.82
N ASN A 81 -7.84 -1.63 -5.21
CA ASN A 81 -7.05 -2.81 -5.55
C ASN A 81 -7.17 -3.18 -7.03
N TYR A 82 -8.35 -3.02 -7.65
CA TYR A 82 -8.54 -3.32 -9.07
C TYR A 82 -7.74 -2.36 -9.98
N SER A 83 -7.73 -1.06 -9.65
CA SER A 83 -6.92 -0.09 -10.38
C SER A 83 -5.42 -0.33 -10.20
N LEU A 84 -4.98 -0.69 -8.99
CA LEU A 84 -3.59 -1.06 -8.74
C LEU A 84 -3.16 -2.25 -9.59
N VAL A 85 -3.98 -3.31 -9.65
CA VAL A 85 -3.69 -4.48 -10.51
C VAL A 85 -3.63 -4.09 -11.98
N ALA A 86 -4.56 -3.26 -12.47
CA ALA A 86 -4.55 -2.79 -13.85
C ALA A 86 -3.31 -1.94 -14.19
N ILE A 87 -2.91 -1.05 -13.27
CA ILE A 87 -1.70 -0.23 -13.40
C ILE A 87 -0.45 -1.10 -13.42
N LEU A 88 -0.32 -2.04 -12.48
CA LEU A 88 0.82 -2.94 -12.38
C LEU A 88 0.95 -3.83 -13.62
N ALA A 89 -0.16 -4.37 -14.12
CA ALA A 89 -0.17 -5.16 -15.35
C ALA A 89 0.27 -4.30 -16.55
N PHE A 90 -0.27 -3.08 -16.68
CA PHE A 90 0.11 -2.15 -17.75
C PHE A 90 1.61 -1.77 -17.68
N VAL A 91 2.11 -1.40 -16.51
CA VAL A 91 3.51 -1.02 -16.31
C VAL A 91 4.44 -2.22 -16.54
N GLY A 92 4.10 -3.39 -16.03
CA GLY A 92 4.89 -4.61 -16.25
C GLY A 92 4.98 -5.00 -17.73
N ILE A 93 3.86 -4.96 -18.45
CA ILE A 93 3.82 -5.21 -19.90
C ILE A 93 4.65 -4.15 -20.65
N LYS A 94 4.50 -2.87 -20.28
CA LYS A 94 5.26 -1.78 -20.87
C LYS A 94 6.76 -1.94 -20.64
N MET A 95 7.21 -2.35 -19.46
CA MET A 95 8.64 -2.57 -19.17
C MET A 95 9.25 -3.68 -20.04
N ILE A 96 8.49 -4.74 -20.32
CA ILE A 96 8.94 -5.83 -21.21
C ILE A 96 9.01 -5.36 -22.68
N ILE A 97 8.00 -4.60 -23.14
CA ILE A 97 7.89 -4.12 -24.53
C ILE A 97 8.80 -2.92 -24.80
N GLY A 98 9.14 -2.14 -23.77
CA GLY A 98 9.94 -0.91 -23.87
C GLY A 98 11.34 -1.11 -24.45
N HIS A 99 11.86 -2.34 -24.45
CA HIS A 99 13.12 -2.67 -25.11
C HIS A 99 13.04 -2.61 -26.65
N TYR A 100 11.84 -2.70 -27.23
CA TYR A 100 11.62 -2.75 -28.69
C TYR A 100 10.86 -1.53 -29.23
N VAL A 101 10.04 -0.85 -28.42
CA VAL A 101 9.21 0.29 -28.85
C VAL A 101 9.36 1.46 -27.87
N ASN A 102 9.81 2.62 -28.37
CA ASN A 102 9.87 3.85 -27.61
C ASN A 102 8.46 4.44 -27.43
N ILE A 103 7.75 3.97 -26.40
CA ILE A 103 6.47 4.56 -26.01
C ILE A 103 6.77 5.84 -25.23
N PRO A 104 6.25 7.01 -25.65
CA PRO A 104 6.47 8.26 -24.93
C PRO A 104 5.92 8.16 -23.50
N GLU A 105 6.71 8.62 -22.53
CA GLU A 105 6.39 8.51 -21.11
C GLU A 105 5.07 9.18 -20.75
N TRP A 106 4.74 10.29 -21.40
CA TRP A 106 3.48 11.03 -21.24
C TRP A 106 2.24 10.17 -21.49
N VAL A 107 2.29 9.24 -22.45
CA VAL A 107 1.17 8.33 -22.74
C VAL A 107 0.99 7.34 -21.61
N SER A 108 2.10 6.81 -21.09
CA SER A 108 2.08 5.91 -19.93
C SER A 108 1.55 6.62 -18.69
N LEU A 109 1.97 7.86 -18.46
CA LEU A 109 1.51 8.68 -17.35
C LEU A 109 0.00 8.91 -17.47
N GLY A 110 -0.48 9.24 -18.68
CA GLY A 110 -1.90 9.41 -18.97
C GLY A 110 -2.73 8.17 -18.65
N VAL A 111 -2.27 6.97 -19.06
CA VAL A 111 -2.97 5.70 -18.77
C VAL A 111 -3.03 5.41 -17.26
N ILE A 112 -1.93 5.65 -16.54
CA ILE A 112 -1.88 5.45 -15.09
C ILE A 112 -2.87 6.39 -14.39
N VAL A 113 -2.83 7.68 -14.72
CA VAL A 113 -3.73 8.70 -14.15
C VAL A 113 -5.19 8.38 -14.47
N LEU A 114 -5.49 7.98 -15.70
CA LEU A 114 -6.84 7.62 -16.11
C LEU A 114 -7.35 6.38 -15.35
N SER A 115 -6.53 5.34 -15.23
CA SER A 115 -6.87 4.13 -14.47
C SER A 115 -7.13 4.43 -12.99
N LEU A 116 -6.33 5.32 -12.39
CA LEU A 116 -6.51 5.79 -11.02
C LEU A 116 -7.79 6.60 -10.87
N ALA A 117 -8.06 7.53 -11.79
CA ALA A 117 -9.27 8.35 -11.78
C ALA A 117 -10.53 7.48 -11.88
N ILE A 118 -10.54 6.49 -12.78
CA ILE A 118 -11.64 5.53 -12.92
C ILE A 118 -11.80 4.71 -11.63
N GLY A 119 -10.70 4.24 -11.04
CA GLY A 119 -10.70 3.50 -9.77
C GLY A 119 -11.29 4.27 -8.61
N ILE A 120 -10.85 5.51 -8.43
CA ILE A 120 -11.34 6.41 -7.39
C ILE A 120 -12.82 6.72 -7.64
N TYR A 121 -13.20 7.03 -8.88
CA TYR A 121 -14.58 7.32 -9.25
C TYR A 121 -15.50 6.12 -8.98
N ALA A 122 -15.10 4.92 -9.38
CA ALA A 122 -15.82 3.68 -9.10
C ALA A 122 -15.89 3.38 -7.59
N SER A 123 -14.81 3.63 -6.86
CA SER A 123 -14.75 3.42 -5.40
C SER A 123 -15.65 4.37 -4.62
N ILE A 124 -15.94 5.57 -5.14
CA ILE A 124 -16.84 6.54 -4.50
C ILE A 124 -18.30 6.27 -4.83
N GLN A 125 -18.61 5.88 -6.07
CA GLN A 125 -20.00 5.71 -6.55
C GLN A 125 -20.69 4.43 -6.06
N ILE A 126 -19.94 3.43 -5.59
CA ILE A 126 -20.50 2.15 -5.13
C ILE A 126 -20.31 2.04 -3.59
N PRO A 127 -21.22 2.60 -2.78
CA PRO A 127 -21.23 2.35 -1.35
C PRO A 127 -21.53 0.86 -1.09
N GLU A 128 -20.79 0.24 -0.16
CA GLU A 128 -20.96 -1.17 0.20
C GLU A 128 -22.43 -1.49 0.55
N LYS A 129 -22.96 -2.58 -0.01
CA LYS A 129 -24.02 -3.33 0.66
C LYS A 129 -23.42 -3.88 1.98
N PRO A 130 -24.11 -3.72 3.13
CA PRO A 130 -23.63 -4.24 4.40
C PRO A 130 -23.28 -5.73 4.27
N LYS A 131 -22.07 -6.11 4.71
CA LYS A 131 -21.73 -7.51 4.94
C LYS A 131 -22.56 -7.99 6.13
N GLU A 132 -23.57 -8.82 5.86
CA GLU A 132 -24.23 -9.64 6.87
C GLU A 132 -23.18 -10.46 7.62
N SER A 133 -23.18 -10.27 8.94
CA SER A 133 -22.47 -11.05 9.94
C SER A 133 -22.89 -12.52 9.89
N THR A 134 -22.04 -13.37 9.33
CA THR A 134 -22.20 -14.84 9.36
C THR A 134 -21.78 -15.43 10.73
N GLU A 135 -22.23 -14.87 11.85
CA GLU A 135 -21.81 -15.31 13.20
C GLU A 135 -22.96 -15.68 14.17
N GLU A 136 -24.16 -16.07 13.69
CA GLU A 136 -25.26 -16.55 14.56
C GLU A 136 -25.77 -17.98 14.24
N TYR A 137 -24.89 -18.94 13.95
CA TYR A 137 -25.27 -20.36 13.78
C TYR A 137 -24.61 -21.34 14.77
N GLN A 138 -24.04 -20.89 15.89
CA GLN A 138 -23.40 -21.79 16.86
C GLN A 138 -23.79 -21.59 18.32
N GLN A 139 -24.91 -20.91 18.60
CA GLN A 139 -25.44 -20.76 19.97
C GLN A 139 -26.92 -21.19 20.11
N ASN A 140 -27.40 -22.09 19.24
CA ASN A 140 -28.74 -22.67 19.33
C ASN A 140 -28.76 -24.22 19.44
N ASP A 141 -27.60 -24.85 19.60
CA ASP A 141 -27.49 -26.30 19.88
C ASP A 141 -27.11 -26.54 21.35
N LEU A 142 -27.87 -25.92 22.26
CA LEU A 142 -28.00 -26.34 23.66
C LEU A 142 -29.25 -27.20 23.79
#